data_AF-A0A1F9CP18-F1
#
_entry.id   AF-A0A1F9CP18-F1
#
_cell.length_a   1.000
_cell.length_b   1.000
_cell.length_c   1.000
_cell.angle_alpha   90.00
_cell.angle_beta   90.00
_cell.angle_gamma   90.00
#
_symmetry.space_group_name_H-M   'P 1'
#
loop_
_entity.id
_entity.type
_entity.pdbx_description
1 polymer ?
#
loop_
_entity_poly.entity_id
_entity_poly.type
_entity_poly.pdbx_seq_one_letter_code
_entity_poly.pdbx_strand_id
1 'polypeptide(L)' 'MPSPEEIEEILILPLAGFLEAGVLSEDYFTYNEQTEKVSIYQSGGHVIWGATAKILRHFLGLIAAEGIK' A
#
# COMPACT_ATOMS: atom_id res chain seq x y z
N MET A 1 16.32 -2.00 -18.30
CA MET A 1 16.47 -0.95 -17.27
C MET A 1 15.17 -0.16 -17.22
N PRO A 2 14.73 0.33 -16.04
CA PRO A 2 13.62 1.28 -15.96
C PRO A 2 13.93 2.50 -16.84
N SER A 3 12.92 3.05 -17.49
CA SER A 3 13.05 4.32 -18.23
C SER A 3 13.11 5.47 -17.20
N PRO A 4 14.17 6.29 -17.19
CA PRO A 4 14.26 7.43 -16.29
C PRO A 4 13.25 8.55 -16.62
N GLU A 5 12.66 8.53 -17.83
CA GLU A 5 11.61 9.47 -18.22
C GLU A 5 10.25 9.16 -17.56
N GLU A 6 9.99 7.89 -17.27
CA GLU A 6 8.71 7.44 -16.67
C GLU A 6 8.86 7.05 -15.19
N ILE A 7 10.04 6.61 -14.75
CA ILE A 7 10.28 6.04 -13.42
C ILE A 7 11.32 6.86 -12.68
N GLU A 8 10.86 7.56 -11.65
CA GLU A 8 11.72 8.35 -10.75
C GLU A 8 12.58 7.45 -9.84
N GLU A 9 12.00 6.39 -9.27
CA GLU A 9 12.69 5.50 -8.34
C GLU A 9 12.14 4.06 -8.37
N ILE A 10 12.97 3.10 -7.96
CA ILE A 10 12.55 1.73 -7.66
C ILE A 10 12.64 1.51 -6.15
N LEU A 11 11.52 1.17 -5.53
CA LEU A 11 11.43 0.89 -4.10
C LEU A 11 11.41 -0.61 -3.83
N ILE A 12 12.30 -1.07 -2.96
CA ILE A 12 12.29 -2.44 -2.42
C ILE A 12 12.01 -2.34 -0.92
N LEU A 13 10.77 -2.64 -0.53
CA LEU A 13 10.30 -2.50 0.85
C LEU A 13 10.03 -3.88 1.47
N PRO A 14 10.46 -4.11 2.73
CA PRO A 14 10.22 -5.39 3.39
C PRO A 14 8.74 -5.57 3.68
N LEU A 15 8.21 -6.76 3.35
CA LEU A 15 6.80 -7.08 3.56
C LEU A 15 6.37 -6.93 5.04
N ALA A 16 7.26 -7.32 5.96
CA ALA A 16 7.03 -7.21 7.40
C ALA A 16 6.76 -5.75 7.85
N GLY A 17 7.35 -4.76 7.18
CA GLY A 17 7.14 -3.35 7.50
C GLY A 17 5.70 -2.89 7.26
N PHE A 18 4.92 -3.60 6.43
CA PHE A 18 3.50 -3.30 6.22
C PHE A 18 2.56 -3.93 7.25
N LEU A 19 3.09 -4.79 8.13
CA LEU A 19 2.35 -5.44 9.21
C LEU A 19 2.57 -4.74 10.56
N GLU A 20 3.48 -3.77 10.63
CA GLU A 20 3.79 -3.02 11.84
C GLU A 20 2.61 -2.14 12.28
N ALA A 21 2.47 -1.94 13.59
CA ALA A 21 1.42 -1.06 14.10
C ALA A 21 1.68 0.40 13.69
N GLY A 22 0.63 1.09 13.23
CA GLY A 22 0.71 2.51 12.87
C GLY A 22 1.18 2.80 11.46
N VAL A 23 1.61 1.80 10.68
CA VAL A 23 2.00 1.98 9.27
C VAL A 23 0.79 2.11 8.34
N LEU A 24 -0.36 1.58 8.76
CA LEU A 24 -1.61 1.66 8.01
C LEU A 24 -2.56 2.66 8.68
N SER A 25 -3.05 3.60 7.89
CA SER A 25 -4.21 4.42 8.21
C SER A 25 -5.30 4.25 7.17
N GLU A 26 -6.51 4.63 7.54
CA GLU A 26 -7.66 4.64 6.63
C GLU A 26 -8.26 6.04 6.60
N ASP A 27 -8.67 6.49 5.42
CA ASP A 27 -9.29 7.79 5.22
C ASP A 27 -10.47 7.68 4.23
N TYR A 28 -11.26 8.73 4.10
CA TYR A 28 -12.31 8.85 3.10
C TYR A 28 -11.85 9.77 1.98
N PHE A 29 -11.85 9.26 0.76
CA PHE A 29 -11.51 10.03 -0.43
C PHE A 29 -12.73 10.13 -1.35
N THR A 30 -13.07 11.36 -1.74
CA THR A 30 -14.16 11.63 -2.67
C THR A 30 -13.62 11.90 -4.07
N TYR A 31 -14.02 11.10 -5.04
CA TYR A 31 -13.70 11.27 -6.46
C TYR A 31 -14.93 10.98 -7.31
N ASN A 32 -15.22 11.86 -8.27
CA ASN A 32 -16.44 11.78 -9.10
C ASN A 32 -17.72 11.55 -8.29
N GLU A 33 -17.90 12.33 -7.21
CA GLU A 33 -19.05 12.25 -6.29
C GLU A 33 -19.15 10.94 -5.48
N GLN A 34 -18.22 9.99 -5.68
CA GLN A 34 -18.15 8.76 -4.92
C GLN A 34 -17.15 8.90 -3.79
N THR A 35 -17.60 8.62 -2.57
CA THR A 35 -16.73 8.61 -1.38
C THR A 35 -16.39 7.17 -1.04
N GLU A 36 -15.12 6.82 -1.15
CA GLU A 36 -14.63 5.49 -0.79
C GLU A 36 -13.67 5.57 0.39
N LYS A 37 -13.68 4.52 1.21
CA LYS A 37 -12.68 4.33 2.26
C LYS A 37 -11.39 3.80 1.62
N VAL A 38 -10.30 4.54 1.76
CA VAL A 38 -9.00 4.23 1.17
C VAL A 38 -8.00 3.80 2.26
N SER A 39 -7.11 2.88 1.91
CA SER A 39 -5.97 2.51 2.75
C SER A 39 -4.75 3.35 2.37
N ILE A 40 -4.01 3.83 3.38
CA ILE A 40 -2.79 4.60 3.22
C ILE A 40 -1.71 3.92 4.05
N TYR A 41 -0.61 3.55 3.42
CA TYR A 41 0.55 2.98 4.09
C TYR A 41 1.70 3.98 4.14
N GLN A 42 2.35 4.05 5.29
CA GLN A 42 3.62 4.74 5.51
C GLN A 42 4.71 3.67 5.65
N SER A 43 5.60 3.53 4.67
CA SER A 43 6.64 2.50 4.70
C SER A 43 7.90 2.98 4.00
N GLY A 44 9.06 2.79 4.64
CA GLY A 44 10.36 3.24 4.11
C GLY A 44 10.46 4.75 3.86
N GLY A 45 9.61 5.57 4.50
CA GLY A 45 9.53 7.01 4.23
C GLY A 45 8.64 7.40 3.05
N HIS A 46 7.96 6.44 2.42
CA HIS A 46 7.05 6.67 1.29
C HIS A 46 5.60 6.46 1.69
N VAL A 47 4.72 7.19 1.00
CA VAL A 47 3.26 7.03 1.10
C VAL A 47 2.76 6.16 -0.03
N ILE A 48 2.16 5.01 0.30
CA ILE A 48 1.54 4.11 -0.67
C ILE A 48 0.03 4.14 -0.47
N TRP A 49 -0.70 4.55 -1.50
CA TRP A 49 -2.15 4.77 -1.45
C TRP A 49 -2.84 4.33 -2.75
N GLY A 50 -4.16 4.53 -2.84
CA GLY A 50 -4.94 4.25 -4.04
C GLY A 50 -5.01 2.77 -4.40
N ALA A 51 -4.98 2.48 -5.71
CA ALA A 51 -5.10 1.10 -6.22
C ALA A 51 -3.99 0.19 -5.68
N THR A 52 -2.75 0.69 -5.58
CA THR A 52 -1.62 -0.06 -5.05
C THR A 52 -1.84 -0.47 -3.60
N ALA A 53 -2.27 0.45 -2.74
CA ALA A 53 -2.56 0.14 -1.34
C ALA A 53 -3.73 -0.85 -1.18
N LYS A 54 -4.74 -0.77 -2.06
CA LYS A 54 -5.88 -1.71 -2.07
C LYS A 54 -5.42 -3.13 -2.42
N ILE A 55 -4.59 -3.29 -3.45
CA ILE A 55 -4.00 -4.58 -3.85
C ILE A 55 -3.12 -5.12 -2.71
N LEU A 56 -2.26 -4.27 -2.13
CA LEU A 56 -1.39 -4.64 -1.03
C LEU A 56 -2.18 -5.10 0.20
N ARG A 57 -3.24 -4.37 0.59
CA ARG A 57 -4.12 -4.76 1.72
C ARG A 57 -4.77 -6.11 1.49
N HIS A 58 -5.24 -6.38 0.27
CA HIS A 58 -5.82 -7.67 -0.07
C HIS A 58 -4.77 -8.79 0.01
N PHE A 59 -3.59 -8.58 -0.57
CA PHE A 59 -2.48 -9.54 -0.53
C PHE A 59 -2.04 -9.89 0.91
N LEU A 60 -1.87 -8.88 1.77
CA LEU A 60 -1.54 -9.10 3.19
C LEU A 60 -2.64 -9.87 3.93
N GLY A 61 -3.90 -9.62 3.59
CA GLY A 61 -5.04 -10.36 4.13
C GLY A 61 -5.01 -11.85 3.76
N LEU A 62 -4.61 -12.19 2.52
CA LEU A 62 -4.44 -13.57 2.08
C LEU A 62 -3.30 -14.28 2.83
N ILE A 63 -2.15 -13.61 3.00
CA ILE A 63 -1.01 -14.16 3.75
C ILE A 63 -1.39 -14.44 5.21
N ALA A 64 -2.10 -13.51 5.85
CA ALA A 64 -2.54 -13.68 7.23
C ALA A 64 -3.54 -14.83 7.38
N ALA A 65 -4.42 -15.03 6.38
CA ALA A 65 -5.43 -16.09 6.39
C ALA A 65 -4.84 -17.49 6.12
N GLU A 66 -3.84 -17.60 5.24
CA GLU A 66 -3.21 -18.89 4.91
C GLU A 66 -2.13 -19.31 5.93
N GLY A 67 -1.74 -18.39 6.83
CA GLY A 67 -0.67 -18.59 7.79
C GLY A 67 0.70 -18.53 7.12
N ILE A 68 1.60 -17.69 7.62
CA ILE A 68 3.01 -17.78 7.25
C ILE A 68 3.52 -19.10 7.86
N LYS A 69 3.63 -20.16 7.06
CA LYS A 69 4.29 -21.41 7.45
C LYS A 69 5.80 -21.25 7.54
#